data_AF-A0A2W7PY38-F1
#
_entry.id   AF-A0A2W7PY38-F1
#
_cell.length_a   1.000
_cell.length_b   1.000
_cell.length_c   1.000
_cell.angle_alpha   90.00
_cell.angle_beta   90.00
_cell.angle_gamma   90.00
#
_symmetry.space_group_name_H-M   'P 1'
#
loop_
_entity.id
_entity.type
_entity.pdbx_description
1 polymer ?
#
loop_
_entity_poly.entity_id
_entity_poly.type
_entity_poly.pdbx_seq_one_letter_code
_entity_poly.pdbx_strand_id
1 'polypeptide(L)'
;MRIPFMLLGLSVLGYTLAQSLPGYADLGFLALVTGAAALLLVAQAFWRRRGQRAQPYILLDGSNVMHWGNGQPSLVPVRDVVSQLKKQGYRPGVVFDANAGYKLEGRYFNHRVLARRLGLSPDLVLVVNKGEPADPFILQAAQDYDARIVSNDRFRDWSEHFPQVTQPGYLVRGRVHQGAVQLDLT
;
A
#
# COMPACT_ATOMS: atom_id res chain seq x y z
N MET A 1 11.34 7.93 -18.96
CA MET A 1 12.08 9.16 -18.59
C MET A 1 13.11 9.57 -19.64
N ARG A 2 13.74 8.65 -20.38
CA ARG A 2 14.80 8.98 -21.37
C ARG A 2 14.34 9.89 -22.53
N ILE A 3 13.13 9.69 -23.05
CA ILE A 3 12.61 10.40 -24.23
C ILE A 3 12.44 11.92 -24.03
N PRO A 4 11.80 12.43 -22.94
CA PRO A 4 11.71 13.88 -22.70
C PRO A 4 13.06 14.59 -22.54
N PHE A 5 14.05 13.93 -21.91
CA PHE A 5 15.40 14.49 -21.80
C PHE A 5 16.13 14.55 -23.15
N MET A 6 15.95 13.54 -24.00
CA MET A 6 16.49 13.55 -25.36
C MET A 6 15.87 14.66 -26.21
N LEU A 7 14.55 14.87 -26.11
CA LEU A 7 13.86 15.97 -26.79
C LEU A 7 14.31 17.34 -26.32
N LEU A 8 14.55 17.49 -25.01
CA LEU A 8 15.07 18.73 -24.43
C LEU A 8 16.51 19.02 -24.90
N GLY A 9 17.37 18.00 -24.93
CA GLY A 9 18.72 18.13 -25.47
C GLY A 9 18.73 18.48 -26.96
N LEU A 10 17.87 17.85 -27.76
CA LEU A 10 17.73 18.12 -29.19
C LEU A 10 17.17 19.52 -29.47
N SER A 11 16.23 19.99 -28.64
CA SER A 11 15.69 21.35 -28.69
C SER A 11 16.76 22.40 -28.38
N VAL A 12 17.56 22.20 -27.33
CA VAL A 12 18.69 23.10 -27.00
C VAL A 12 19.70 23.14 -28.15
N LEU A 13 20.08 21.99 -28.71
CA LEU A 13 20.99 21.91 -29.84
C LEU A 13 20.42 22.63 -31.08
N GLY A 14 19.16 22.40 -31.42
CA GLY A 14 18.48 23.04 -32.54
C GLY A 14 18.39 24.56 -32.39
N TYR A 15 18.12 25.05 -31.17
CA TYR A 15 18.11 26.48 -30.87
C TYR A 15 19.50 27.13 -31.02
N THR A 16 20.56 26.46 -30.54
CA THR A 16 21.93 26.97 -30.69
C THR A 16 22.41 27.04 -32.14
N LEU A 17 22.03 26.05 -32.96
CA LEU A 17 22.34 26.03 -34.40
C LEU A 17 21.57 27.12 -35.16
N ALA A 18 20.30 27.36 -34.80
CA ALA A 18 19.47 28.39 -35.43
C ALA A 18 20.00 29.82 -35.17
N GLN A 19 20.63 30.07 -34.02
CA GLN A 19 21.26 31.37 -33.72
C GLN A 19 22.63 31.57 -34.39
N SER A 20 23.29 30.47 -34.78
CA SER A 20 24.65 30.51 -35.34
C SER A 20 24.67 30.55 -36.87
N LEU A 21 23.53 30.25 -37.52
CA LEU A 21 23.41 30.17 -38.98
C LEU A 21 22.29 31.11 -39.48
N PRO A 22 22.58 32.06 -40.39
CA PRO A 22 21.56 32.94 -40.95
C PRO A 22 20.55 32.15 -41.80
N GLY A 23 19.26 32.45 -41.64
CA GLY A 23 18.16 31.83 -42.42
C GLY A 23 17.37 30.71 -41.71
N TYR A 24 17.68 30.41 -40.45
CA TYR A 24 17.07 29.28 -39.71
C TYR A 24 16.16 29.71 -38.54
N ALA A 25 15.55 30.90 -38.62
CA ALA A 25 14.67 31.42 -37.56
C ALA A 25 13.50 30.47 -37.22
N ASP A 26 12.95 29.77 -38.21
CA ASP A 26 11.87 28.79 -38.04
C ASP A 26 12.29 27.57 -37.21
N LEU A 27 13.56 27.14 -37.32
CA LEU A 27 14.13 26.08 -36.48
C LEU A 27 14.26 26.54 -35.02
N GLY A 28 14.56 27.83 -34.80
CA GLY A 28 14.61 28.43 -33.46
C GLY A 28 13.24 28.43 -32.78
N PHE A 29 12.17 28.76 -33.51
CA PHE A 29 10.80 28.71 -32.99
C PHE A 29 10.35 27.28 -32.69
N LEU A 30 10.60 26.34 -33.61
CA LEU A 30 10.30 24.92 -33.42
C LEU A 30 11.06 24.34 -32.21
N ALA A 31 12.33 24.68 -32.07
CA ALA A 31 13.15 24.30 -30.93
C ALA A 31 12.57 24.85 -29.61
N LEU A 32 12.10 26.09 -29.57
CA LEU A 32 11.51 26.68 -28.37
C LEU A 32 10.20 26.00 -27.96
N VAL A 33 9.30 25.74 -28.91
CA VAL A 33 8.02 25.04 -28.65
C VAL A 33 8.26 23.60 -28.16
N THR A 34 9.17 22.87 -28.80
CA THR A 34 9.50 21.49 -28.42
C THR A 34 10.24 21.43 -27.08
N GLY A 35 11.10 22.40 -26.79
CA GLY A 35 11.78 22.54 -25.49
C GLY A 35 10.81 22.83 -24.35
N ALA A 36 9.86 23.74 -24.56
CA ALA A 36 8.81 24.04 -23.60
C ALA A 36 7.91 22.82 -23.34
N ALA A 37 7.52 22.08 -24.38
CA ALA A 37 6.75 20.85 -24.24
C ALA A 37 7.53 19.77 -23.48
N ALA A 38 8.82 19.59 -23.76
CA ALA A 38 9.68 18.65 -23.05
C ALA A 38 9.84 19.02 -21.56
N LEU A 39 10.01 20.30 -21.24
CA LEU A 39 10.05 20.81 -19.87
C LEU A 39 8.74 20.53 -19.12
N LEU A 40 7.59 20.78 -19.76
CA LEU A 40 6.28 20.47 -19.19
C LEU A 40 6.12 18.98 -18.91
N LEU A 41 6.56 18.11 -19.82
CA LEU A 41 6.51 16.66 -19.62
C LEU A 41 7.44 16.19 -18.50
N VAL A 42 8.63 16.76 -18.37
CA VAL A 42 9.55 16.47 -17.26
C VAL A 42 8.97 16.94 -15.93
N ALA A 43 8.41 18.16 -15.88
CA ALA A 43 7.74 18.69 -14.70
C ALA A 43 6.54 17.81 -14.32
N GLN A 44 5.65 17.48 -15.25
CA GLN A 44 4.53 16.58 -15.01
C GLN A 44 4.97 15.20 -14.52
N ALA A 45 6.04 14.62 -15.11
CA ALA A 45 6.58 13.34 -14.66
C ALA A 45 7.16 13.42 -13.24
N PHE A 46 7.84 14.52 -12.91
CA PHE A 46 8.38 14.77 -11.58
C PHE A 46 7.25 14.92 -10.55
N TRP A 47 6.21 15.69 -10.89
CA TRP A 47 5.05 15.92 -10.02
C TRP A 47 4.23 14.65 -9.84
N ARG A 48 4.02 13.87 -10.92
CA ARG A 48 3.38 12.56 -10.87
C ARG A 48 4.16 11.58 -10.00
N ARG A 49 5.49 11.52 -10.13
CA ARG A 49 6.32 10.65 -9.28
C ARG A 49 6.31 11.06 -7.81
N ARG A 50 6.26 12.37 -7.53
CA ARG A 50 6.15 12.90 -6.16
C ARG A 50 4.79 12.58 -5.53
N GLY A 51 3.72 12.53 -6.32
CA GLY A 51 2.39 12.08 -5.91
C GLY A 51 2.22 10.55 -5.89
N GLN A 52 3.03 9.81 -6.65
CA GLN A 52 3.05 8.34 -6.71
C GLN A 52 4.08 7.74 -5.73
N ARG A 53 4.17 8.27 -4.51
CA ARG A 53 4.74 7.46 -3.43
C ARG A 53 3.84 6.23 -3.33
N ALA A 54 4.36 5.04 -3.63
CA ALA A 54 3.57 3.82 -3.59
C ALA A 54 2.85 3.78 -2.24
N GLN A 55 1.51 3.66 -2.28
CA GLN A 55 0.71 3.67 -1.07
C GLN A 55 1.28 2.63 -0.09
N PRO A 56 1.64 3.02 1.14
CA PRO A 56 2.32 2.12 2.06
C PRO A 56 1.44 0.91 2.37
N TYR A 57 2.06 -0.27 2.40
CA TYR A 57 1.37 -1.48 2.81
C TYR A 57 1.08 -1.43 4.30
N ILE A 58 -0.06 -2.01 4.68
CA ILE A 58 -0.42 -2.23 6.06
C ILE A 58 -1.10 -3.59 6.14
N LEU A 59 -0.63 -4.46 7.02
CA LEU A 59 -1.17 -5.80 7.16
C LEU A 59 -2.12 -5.83 8.35
N LEU A 60 -3.28 -6.44 8.16
CA LEU A 60 -4.24 -6.66 9.22
C LEU A 60 -4.14 -8.11 9.66
N ASP A 61 -4.05 -8.31 10.97
CA ASP A 61 -4.33 -9.60 11.58
C ASP A 61 -5.85 -9.78 11.60
N GLY A 62 -6.38 -10.41 10.55
CA GLY A 62 -7.81 -10.62 10.36
C GLY A 62 -8.40 -11.49 11.47
N SER A 63 -7.62 -12.44 11.99
CA SER A 63 -8.05 -13.33 13.07
C SER A 63 -8.08 -12.64 14.42
N ASN A 64 -7.31 -11.58 14.64
CA ASN A 64 -7.46 -10.71 15.81
C ASN A 64 -8.60 -9.68 15.63
N VAL A 65 -8.62 -8.98 14.50
CA VAL A 65 -9.55 -7.87 14.21
C VAL A 65 -11.00 -8.35 14.16
N MET A 66 -11.25 -9.58 13.71
CA MET A 66 -12.61 -10.15 13.69
C MET A 66 -13.27 -10.25 15.07
N HIS A 67 -12.49 -10.18 16.16
CA HIS A 67 -13.02 -10.22 17.53
C HIS A 67 -13.23 -8.84 18.16
N TRP A 68 -12.94 -7.73 17.47
CA TRP A 68 -13.04 -6.38 18.07
C TRP A 68 -14.47 -5.89 18.32
N GLY A 69 -15.49 -6.61 17.84
CA GLY A 69 -16.90 -6.27 18.01
C GLY A 69 -17.54 -6.83 19.29
N ASN A 70 -18.81 -7.22 19.18
CA ASN A 70 -19.67 -7.59 20.32
C ASN A 70 -19.39 -9.01 20.87
N GLY A 71 -18.12 -9.42 20.96
CA GLY A 71 -17.69 -10.70 21.52
C GLY A 71 -17.81 -11.92 20.60
N GLN A 72 -18.58 -11.82 19.51
CA GLN A 72 -18.63 -12.86 18.48
C GLN A 72 -17.70 -12.54 17.30
N PRO A 73 -17.02 -13.54 16.73
CA PRO A 73 -16.17 -13.33 15.57
C PRO A 73 -16.98 -12.84 14.37
N SER A 74 -16.56 -11.74 13.74
CA SER A 74 -17.27 -11.11 12.62
C SER A 74 -16.32 -10.46 11.63
N LEU A 75 -16.67 -10.50 10.33
CA LEU A 75 -15.91 -9.80 9.28
C LEU A 75 -16.25 -8.30 9.19
N VAL A 76 -17.29 -7.84 9.88
CA VAL A 76 -17.68 -6.42 9.90
C VAL A 76 -16.53 -5.51 10.34
N PRO A 77 -15.90 -5.70 11.53
CA PRO A 77 -14.78 -4.87 11.94
C PRO A 77 -13.60 -4.93 10.96
N VAL A 78 -13.31 -6.11 10.40
CA VAL A 78 -12.22 -6.27 9.42
C VAL A 78 -12.47 -5.41 8.18
N ARG A 79 -13.70 -5.45 7.63
CA ARG A 79 -14.10 -4.65 6.47
C ARG A 79 -14.02 -3.14 6.78
N ASP A 80 -14.44 -2.74 7.97
CA ASP A 80 -14.46 -1.34 8.36
C ASP A 80 -13.04 -0.79 8.53
N VAL A 81 -12.12 -1.56 9.12
CA VAL A 81 -10.69 -1.25 9.17
C VAL A 81 -10.10 -1.13 7.75
N VAL A 82 -10.37 -2.10 6.87
CA VAL A 82 -9.90 -2.08 5.47
C VAL A 82 -10.39 -0.82 4.74
N SER A 83 -11.67 -0.47 4.90
CA SER A 83 -12.27 0.72 4.29
C SER A 83 -11.62 2.00 4.80
N GLN A 84 -11.41 2.10 6.12
CA GLN A 84 -10.77 3.25 6.75
C GLN A 84 -9.32 3.44 6.27
N LEU A 85 -8.54 2.37 6.21
CA LEU A 85 -7.14 2.41 5.77
C LEU A 85 -7.00 2.77 4.29
N LYS A 86 -7.88 2.24 3.43
CA LYS A 86 -7.94 2.65 2.01
C LYS A 86 -8.22 4.15 1.88
N LYS A 87 -9.16 4.70 2.66
CA LYS A 87 -9.48 6.14 2.65
C LYS A 87 -8.30 7.00 3.11
N GLN A 88 -7.45 6.48 3.98
CA GLN A 88 -6.23 7.14 4.46
C GLN A 88 -5.03 6.93 3.53
N GLY A 89 -5.20 6.25 2.40
CA GLY A 89 -4.15 6.08 1.38
C GLY A 89 -3.22 4.89 1.61
N TYR A 90 -3.58 3.93 2.47
CA TYR A 90 -2.85 2.68 2.63
C TYR A 90 -3.31 1.60 1.66
N ARG A 91 -2.46 0.59 1.44
CA ARG A 91 -2.80 -0.66 0.76
C ARG A 91 -2.96 -1.78 1.80
N PRO A 92 -4.17 -2.02 2.31
CA PRO A 92 -4.40 -3.06 3.31
C PRO A 92 -4.32 -4.46 2.70
N GLY A 93 -3.49 -5.31 3.31
CA GLY A 93 -3.53 -6.76 3.15
C GLY A 93 -4.07 -7.41 4.43
N VAL A 94 -4.71 -8.58 4.34
CA VAL A 94 -5.31 -9.25 5.51
C VAL A 94 -4.80 -10.68 5.60
N VAL A 95 -4.27 -11.05 6.75
CA VAL A 95 -3.82 -12.42 7.05
C VAL A 95 -4.77 -13.04 8.07
N PHE A 96 -5.21 -14.26 7.81
CA PHE A 96 -6.05 -15.04 8.70
C PHE A 96 -5.37 -16.34 9.11
N ASP A 97 -5.61 -16.76 10.35
CA ASP A 97 -5.37 -18.13 10.81
C ASP A 97 -6.22 -19.14 10.02
N ALA A 98 -5.79 -20.40 10.01
CA ALA A 98 -6.53 -21.49 9.33
C ALA A 98 -7.96 -21.70 9.89
N ASN A 99 -8.20 -21.23 11.12
CA ASN A 99 -9.46 -21.43 11.85
C ASN A 99 -10.47 -20.29 11.66
N ALA A 100 -10.11 -19.20 10.97
CA ALA A 100 -10.96 -18.03 10.82
C ALA A 100 -12.34 -18.39 10.24
N GLY A 101 -12.39 -19.21 9.19
CA GLY A 101 -13.65 -19.65 8.60
C GLY A 101 -14.53 -20.44 9.58
N TYR A 102 -13.93 -21.32 10.39
CA TYR A 102 -14.66 -22.10 11.39
C TYR A 102 -15.21 -21.23 12.51
N LYS A 103 -14.43 -20.23 12.96
CA LYS A 103 -14.88 -19.24 13.94
C LYS A 103 -16.02 -18.35 13.39
N LEU A 104 -16.03 -18.08 12.09
CA LEU A 104 -17.04 -17.22 11.45
C LEU A 104 -18.35 -17.95 11.10
N GLU A 105 -18.27 -19.14 10.49
CA GLU A 105 -19.44 -19.87 9.98
C GLU A 105 -19.34 -21.40 10.15
N GLY A 106 -18.48 -21.90 11.03
CA GLY A 106 -18.38 -23.34 11.31
C GLY A 106 -17.80 -24.18 10.17
N ARG A 107 -17.18 -23.56 9.15
CA ARG A 107 -16.55 -24.27 8.01
C ARG A 107 -15.29 -23.59 7.52
N TYR A 108 -14.41 -24.34 6.87
CA TYR A 108 -13.19 -23.79 6.29
C TYR A 108 -13.48 -22.73 5.21
N PHE A 109 -12.73 -21.63 5.25
CA PHE A 109 -12.69 -20.63 4.19
C PHE A 109 -11.27 -20.51 3.63
N ASN A 110 -11.17 -20.55 2.31
CA ASN A 110 -9.94 -20.17 1.63
C ASN A 110 -9.85 -18.64 1.45
N HIS A 111 -8.67 -18.17 1.07
CA HIS A 111 -8.38 -16.76 0.82
C HIS A 111 -9.36 -16.10 -0.17
N ARG A 112 -9.82 -16.81 -1.21
CA ARG A 112 -10.75 -16.26 -2.22
C ARG A 112 -12.13 -15.96 -1.63
N VAL A 113 -12.63 -16.83 -0.75
CA VAL A 113 -13.92 -16.62 -0.09
C VAL A 113 -13.86 -15.41 0.84
N LEU A 114 -12.79 -15.29 1.63
CA LEU A 114 -12.57 -14.15 2.52
C LEU A 114 -12.36 -12.86 1.74
N ALA A 115 -11.54 -12.88 0.68
CA ALA A 115 -11.31 -11.73 -0.19
C ALA A 115 -12.63 -11.18 -0.77
N ARG A 116 -13.50 -12.06 -1.27
CA ARG A 116 -14.82 -11.65 -1.78
C ARG A 116 -15.67 -10.99 -0.70
N ARG A 117 -15.71 -11.55 0.51
CA ARG A 117 -16.48 -11.01 1.65
C ARG A 117 -15.93 -9.67 2.14
N LEU A 118 -14.63 -9.44 2.00
CA LEU A 118 -13.95 -8.20 2.38
C LEU A 118 -13.93 -7.14 1.27
N GLY A 119 -14.32 -7.48 0.04
CA GLY A 119 -14.18 -6.58 -1.11
C GLY A 119 -12.71 -6.27 -1.44
N LEU A 120 -11.83 -7.27 -1.29
CA LEU A 120 -10.41 -7.21 -1.58
C LEU A 120 -10.04 -8.10 -2.78
N SER A 121 -8.92 -7.79 -3.43
CA SER A 121 -8.30 -8.73 -4.37
C SER A 121 -7.86 -9.98 -3.60
N PRO A 122 -8.01 -11.19 -4.17
CA PRO A 122 -7.45 -12.42 -3.58
C PRO A 122 -5.97 -12.30 -3.22
N ASP A 123 -5.19 -11.51 -3.96
CA ASP A 123 -3.75 -11.32 -3.72
C ASP A 123 -3.44 -10.49 -2.46
N LEU A 124 -4.46 -9.81 -1.90
CA LEU A 124 -4.35 -9.02 -0.67
C LEU A 124 -4.94 -9.76 0.54
N VAL A 125 -5.36 -11.01 0.37
CA VAL A 125 -5.89 -11.82 1.48
C VAL A 125 -5.16 -13.14 1.50
N LEU A 126 -4.70 -13.53 2.68
CA LEU A 126 -4.07 -14.81 2.90
C LEU A 126 -4.75 -15.56 4.04
N VAL A 127 -4.83 -16.88 3.90
CA VAL A 127 -5.18 -17.81 4.98
C VAL A 127 -3.99 -18.74 5.14
N VAL A 128 -3.43 -18.78 6.35
CA VAL A 128 -2.28 -19.63 6.68
C VAL A 128 -2.71 -21.10 6.67
N ASN A 129 -1.78 -22.00 6.36
CA ASN A 129 -2.08 -23.43 6.33
C ASN A 129 -2.46 -23.96 7.72
N LYS A 130 -3.23 -25.04 7.75
CA LYS A 130 -3.57 -25.69 9.01
C LYS A 130 -2.32 -26.27 9.67
N GLY A 131 -2.13 -25.97 10.96
CA GLY A 131 -0.98 -26.44 11.74
C GLY A 131 0.22 -25.49 11.72
N GLU A 132 0.16 -24.42 10.91
CA GLU A 132 1.14 -23.35 10.93
C GLU A 132 0.62 -22.15 11.77
N PRO A 133 1.45 -21.56 12.63
CA PRO A 133 1.10 -20.34 13.35
C PRO A 133 1.00 -19.14 12.40
N ALA A 134 -0.02 -18.30 12.57
CA ALA A 134 -0.22 -17.13 11.71
C ALA A 134 0.73 -15.96 12.04
N ASP A 135 1.12 -15.84 13.30
CA ASP A 135 1.99 -14.78 13.80
C ASP A 135 3.32 -14.64 13.04
N PRO A 136 4.17 -15.67 12.89
CA PRO A 136 5.43 -15.52 12.16
C PRO A 136 5.18 -15.20 10.69
N PHE A 137 4.07 -15.68 10.12
CA PHE A 137 3.72 -15.36 8.74
C PHE A 137 3.42 -13.87 8.57
N ILE A 138 2.54 -13.30 9.40
CA ILE A 138 2.19 -11.87 9.30
C ILE A 138 3.39 -10.98 9.62
N LEU A 139 4.25 -11.38 10.57
CA LEU A 139 5.46 -10.67 10.95
C LEU A 139 6.49 -10.67 9.81
N GLN A 140 6.74 -11.83 9.19
CA GLN A 140 7.62 -11.94 8.04
C GLN A 140 7.11 -11.13 6.86
N ALA A 141 5.81 -11.25 6.54
CA ALA A 141 5.20 -10.47 5.47
C ALA A 141 5.31 -8.96 5.74
N ALA A 142 5.10 -8.53 6.99
CA ALA A 142 5.24 -7.13 7.35
C ALA A 142 6.68 -6.62 7.14
N GLN A 143 7.68 -7.43 7.48
CA GLN A 143 9.08 -7.12 7.21
C GLN A 143 9.39 -7.06 5.71
N ASP A 144 8.93 -8.04 4.93
CA ASP A 144 9.20 -8.13 3.49
C ASP A 144 8.60 -6.95 2.69
N TYR A 145 7.45 -6.44 3.14
CA TYR A 145 6.72 -5.36 2.49
C TYR A 145 6.92 -3.97 3.13
N ASP A 146 7.80 -3.85 4.14
CA ASP A 146 7.98 -2.63 4.95
C ASP A 146 6.62 -2.09 5.44
N ALA A 147 5.79 -2.99 5.96
CA ALA A 147 4.41 -2.75 6.33
C ALA A 147 4.24 -2.69 7.86
N ARG A 148 3.31 -1.83 8.30
CA ARG A 148 2.82 -1.84 9.68
C ARG A 148 1.78 -2.95 9.87
N ILE A 149 1.55 -3.37 11.11
CA ILE A 149 0.58 -4.41 11.44
C ILE A 149 -0.55 -3.84 12.28
N VAL A 150 -1.80 -4.07 11.86
CA VAL A 150 -3.00 -3.81 12.65
C VAL A 150 -3.36 -5.07 13.42
N SER A 151 -3.12 -5.05 14.72
CA SER A 151 -3.53 -6.11 15.66
C SER A 151 -3.55 -5.56 17.08
N ASN A 152 -4.34 -6.16 17.97
CA ASN A 152 -4.25 -5.95 19.42
C ASN A 152 -3.32 -6.95 20.13
N ASP A 153 -2.72 -7.88 19.40
CA ASP A 153 -1.67 -8.76 19.93
C ASP A 153 -0.30 -8.07 20.00
N ARG A 154 0.47 -8.34 21.06
CA ARG A 154 1.83 -7.81 21.26
C ARG A 154 2.91 -8.68 20.62
N PHE A 155 2.59 -9.89 20.16
CA PHE A 155 3.54 -10.83 19.55
C PHE A 155 4.81 -11.02 20.40
N ARG A 156 4.66 -11.08 21.72
CA ARG A 156 5.80 -11.06 22.68
C ARG A 156 6.76 -12.22 22.44
N ASP A 157 6.21 -13.40 22.16
CA ASP A 157 6.96 -14.63 21.93
C ASP A 157 7.84 -14.55 20.66
N TRP A 158 7.54 -13.62 19.76
CA TRP A 158 8.24 -13.42 18.49
C TRP A 158 9.21 -12.23 18.52
N SER A 159 9.28 -11.48 19.62
CA SER A 159 10.06 -10.24 19.70
C SER A 159 11.57 -10.42 19.54
N GLU A 160 12.11 -11.58 19.89
CA GLU A 160 13.53 -11.92 19.68
C GLU A 160 13.86 -12.05 18.19
N HIS A 161 12.95 -12.62 17.41
CA HIS A 161 13.12 -12.85 15.96
C HIS A 161 12.68 -11.63 15.15
N PHE A 162 11.69 -10.88 15.64
CA PHE A 162 11.09 -9.71 14.99
C PHE A 162 11.10 -8.52 15.95
N PRO A 163 12.26 -7.89 16.21
CA PRO A 163 12.38 -6.77 17.17
C PRO A 163 11.51 -5.56 16.80
N GLN A 164 11.10 -5.43 15.53
CA GLN A 164 10.21 -4.39 15.04
C GLN A 164 8.87 -4.34 15.80
N VAL A 165 8.38 -5.46 16.34
CA VAL A 165 7.13 -5.50 17.13
C VAL A 165 7.16 -4.60 18.37
N THR A 166 8.36 -4.27 18.85
CA THR A 166 8.58 -3.38 20.00
C THR A 166 8.76 -1.92 19.60
N GLN A 167 8.93 -1.63 18.31
CA GLN A 167 9.13 -0.28 17.82
C GLN A 167 7.81 0.51 17.84
N PRO A 168 7.83 1.77 18.33
CA PRO A 168 6.67 2.64 18.26
C PRO A 168 6.16 2.77 16.82
N GLY A 169 4.84 2.69 16.64
CA GLY A 169 4.19 2.83 15.33
C GLY A 169 4.22 1.58 14.45
N TYR A 170 4.97 0.52 14.77
CA TYR A 170 4.94 -0.72 13.96
C TYR A 170 3.63 -1.49 14.14
N LEU A 171 3.17 -1.61 15.39
CA LEU A 171 1.87 -2.20 15.73
C LEU A 171 0.81 -1.10 15.89
N VAL A 172 -0.13 -1.05 14.95
CA VAL A 172 -1.29 -0.17 14.95
C VAL A 172 -2.40 -0.84 15.76
N ARG A 173 -2.71 -0.25 16.91
CA ARG A 173 -3.79 -0.73 17.78
C ARG A 173 -5.14 -0.21 17.31
N GLY A 174 -6.21 -0.87 17.71
CA GLY A 174 -7.54 -0.36 17.43
C GLY A 174 -8.64 -0.97 18.27
N ARG A 175 -9.83 -0.41 18.14
CA ARG A 175 -11.04 -0.87 18.84
C ARG A 175 -12.28 -0.45 18.07
N VAL A 176 -13.38 -1.16 18.29
CA VAL A 176 -14.70 -0.71 17.90
C VAL A 176 -15.31 0.08 19.07
N HIS A 177 -15.71 1.32 18.82
CA HIS A 177 -16.40 2.18 19.79
C HIS A 177 -17.63 2.81 19.13
N GLN A 178 -18.80 2.63 19.74
CA GLN A 178 -20.08 3.12 19.19
C GLN A 178 -20.35 2.70 17.73
N GLY A 179 -19.93 1.49 17.36
CA GLY A 179 -20.09 0.98 15.99
C GLY A 179 -19.10 1.54 14.96
N ALA A 180 -18.14 2.37 15.38
CA ALA A 180 -17.07 2.88 14.52
C ALA A 180 -15.70 2.30 14.93
N VAL A 181 -14.88 1.98 13.94
CA VAL A 181 -13.48 1.58 14.16
C VAL A 181 -12.63 2.81 14.47
N GLN A 182 -11.87 2.73 15.56
CA GLN A 182 -10.83 3.69 15.93
C GLN A 182 -9.47 2.99 15.82
N LEU A 183 -8.55 3.56 15.03
CA LEU A 183 -7.19 3.07 14.85
C LEU A 183 -6.21 4.08 15.43
N ASP A 184 -5.21 3.60 16.14
CA ASP A 184 -4.08 4.38 16.61
C ASP A 184 -2.95 4.31 15.58
N LEU A 185 -2.94 5.27 14.67
CA LEU A 185 -1.99 5.34 13.55
C LEU A 185 -0.76 6.21 13.86
N THR A 186 -0.65 6.71 15.10
CA THR A 186 0.45 7.58 15.53
C THR A 186 1.78 6.86 15.67
#